data_AF-A0A0X3PAK8-F1
#
_entry.id   AF-A0A0X3PAK8-F1
#
_cell.length_a   1.000
_cell.length_b   1.000
_cell.length_c   1.000
_cell.angle_alpha   90.00
_cell.angle_beta   90.00
_cell.angle_gamma   90.00
#
_symmetry.space_group_name_H-M   'P 1'
#
loop_
_entity.id
_entity.type
_entity.pdbx_description
1 polymer ?
#
loop_
_entity_poly.entity_id
_entity_poly.type
_entity_poly.pdbx_seq_one_letter_code
_entity_poly.pdbx_strand_id
1 'polypeptide(L)'
;MAGLPGKGEGGAKVNFPDTAEDNSIKRKRYLTARYDKRTRRKLQEKISLEGFIFEELRKIYQTENDDFDCELDIDILLSMNDDERRSYIKERLINSPSSEEVQTAFINTIVDRLRNLALAKEVRSQPP
;
A
#
# COMPACT_ATOMS: atom_id res chain seq x y z
N MET A 1 7.55 57.79 30.56
CA MET A 1 7.48 57.24 29.19
C MET A 1 7.71 55.73 29.27
N ALA A 2 6.62 54.97 29.31
CA ALA A 2 6.53 53.51 29.27
C ALA A 2 5.51 53.20 28.15
N GLY A 3 5.55 52.13 27.36
CA GLY A 3 6.31 50.90 27.33
C GLY A 3 6.02 50.20 25.98
N LEU A 4 6.57 49.00 25.82
CA LEU A 4 6.84 48.23 24.59
C LEU A 4 5.62 47.78 23.75
N PRO A 5 5.81 47.45 22.45
CA PRO A 5 4.82 46.75 21.63
C PRO A 5 4.87 45.23 21.83
N GLY A 6 3.81 44.66 22.41
CA GLY A 6 3.62 43.20 22.53
C GLY A 6 2.57 42.68 21.55
N LYS A 7 3.02 42.13 20.42
CA LYS A 7 2.19 41.41 19.45
C LYS A 7 2.12 39.94 19.89
N GLY A 8 1.03 39.57 20.58
CA GLY A 8 0.78 38.21 21.06
C GLY A 8 -0.47 37.59 20.43
N GLU A 9 -0.25 36.47 19.75
CA GLU A 9 -1.16 35.32 19.62
C GLU A 9 -2.51 35.53 18.92
N GLY A 10 -2.48 35.35 17.60
CA GLY A 10 -3.64 34.88 16.84
C GLY A 10 -3.89 33.40 17.10
N GLY A 11 -4.43 33.07 18.28
CA GLY A 11 -5.00 31.75 18.56
C GLY A 11 -6.27 31.56 17.73
N ALA A 12 -6.25 30.60 16.80
CA ALA A 12 -7.42 30.19 16.03
C ALA A 12 -8.49 29.66 16.99
N LYS A 13 -9.51 30.49 17.24
CA LYS A 13 -10.66 30.16 18.08
C LYS A 13 -11.55 29.20 17.29
N VAL A 14 -11.33 27.90 17.45
CA VAL A 14 -12.28 26.89 16.98
C VAL A 14 -13.51 26.95 17.88
N ASN A 15 -14.62 27.41 17.32
CA ASN A 15 -15.92 27.46 17.99
C ASN A 15 -16.51 26.04 18.02
N PHE A 16 -16.55 25.40 19.19
CA PHE A 16 -17.33 24.17 19.37
C PHE A 16 -18.77 24.57 19.72
N PRO A 17 -19.78 24.21 18.92
CA PRO A 17 -21.16 24.47 19.29
C PRO A 17 -21.56 23.58 20.47
N ASP A 18 -22.09 24.24 21.50
CA ASP A 18 -22.66 23.66 22.72
C ASP A 18 -23.77 22.66 22.38
N THR A 19 -23.72 21.49 23.02
CA THR A 19 -24.51 20.32 22.68
C THR A 19 -25.93 20.46 23.22
N ALA A 20 -26.85 20.95 22.38
CA ALA A 20 -28.28 20.73 22.58
C ALA A 20 -28.66 19.35 22.00
N GLU A 21 -29.10 18.48 22.90
CA GLU A 21 -29.49 17.08 22.71
C GLU A 21 -30.70 16.95 21.78
N ASP A 22 -30.46 16.91 20.47
CA ASP A 22 -31.46 16.51 19.47
C ASP A 22 -31.28 15.03 19.14
N ASN A 23 -32.11 14.19 19.80
CA ASN A 23 -32.29 12.75 19.58
C ASN A 23 -32.95 12.47 18.21
N SER A 24 -32.36 12.97 17.13
CA SER A 24 -32.60 12.45 15.80
C SER A 24 -31.39 11.59 15.43
N ILE A 25 -31.64 10.31 15.12
CA ILE A 25 -30.64 9.35 14.66
C ILE A 25 -30.12 9.82 13.30
N LYS A 26 -29.29 10.85 13.30
CA LYS A 26 -28.50 11.32 12.17
C LYS A 26 -27.55 10.17 11.88
N ARG A 27 -27.90 9.33 10.89
CA ARG A 27 -27.03 8.24 10.40
C ARG A 27 -25.62 8.80 10.35
N LYS A 28 -24.74 8.32 11.24
CA LYS A 28 -23.33 8.71 11.26
C LYS A 28 -22.78 8.33 9.89
N ARG A 29 -22.68 9.31 8.98
CA ARG A 29 -22.02 9.14 7.69
C ARG A 29 -20.55 9.05 8.05
N TYR A 30 -20.09 7.83 8.32
CA TYR A 30 -18.67 7.57 8.47
C TYR A 30 -17.97 8.14 7.24
N LEU A 31 -16.95 8.97 7.47
CA LEU A 31 -16.05 9.50 6.44
C LEU A 31 -15.23 8.32 5.90
N THR A 32 -15.89 7.42 5.17
CA THR A 32 -15.19 6.48 4.30
C THR A 32 -14.89 7.26 3.04
N ALA A 33 -13.61 7.61 2.85
CA ALA A 33 -13.14 8.21 1.62
C ALA A 33 -13.68 7.37 0.45
N ARG A 34 -14.50 7.99 -0.41
CA ARG A 34 -15.09 7.31 -1.55
C ARG A 34 -14.01 7.17 -2.62
N TYR A 35 -13.42 5.99 -2.71
CA TYR A 35 -12.53 5.66 -3.82
C TYR A 35 -13.33 5.54 -5.12
N ASP A 36 -12.85 6.19 -6.18
CA ASP A 36 -13.36 5.98 -7.54
C ASP A 36 -13.22 4.50 -7.95
N LYS A 37 -14.05 4.03 -8.89
CA LYS A 37 -14.02 2.65 -9.40
C LYS A 37 -12.61 2.24 -9.84
N ARG A 38 -11.85 3.14 -10.45
CA ARG A 38 -10.46 2.90 -10.86
C ARG A 38 -9.55 2.68 -9.65
N THR A 39 -9.65 3.54 -8.65
CA THR A 39 -8.85 3.44 -7.42
C THR A 39 -9.17 2.17 -6.64
N ARG A 40 -10.46 1.81 -6.53
CA ARG A 40 -10.89 0.55 -5.92
C ARG A 40 -10.31 -0.67 -6.62
N ARG A 41 -10.30 -0.67 -7.95
CA ARG A 41 -9.71 -1.76 -8.73
C ARG A 41 -8.21 -1.87 -8.52
N LYS A 42 -7.48 -0.76 -8.58
CA LYS A 42 -6.04 -0.74 -8.30
C LYS A 42 -5.72 -1.27 -6.91
N LEU A 43 -6.50 -0.85 -5.91
CA LEU A 43 -6.35 -1.33 -4.54
C LEU A 43 -6.61 -2.83 -4.44
N GLN A 44 -7.66 -3.34 -5.10
CA GLN A 44 -7.94 -4.78 -5.14
C GLN A 44 -6.82 -5.58 -5.80
N GLU A 45 -6.27 -5.12 -6.92
CA GLU A 45 -5.18 -5.84 -7.59
C GLU A 45 -3.89 -5.82 -6.76
N LYS A 46 -3.61 -4.72 -6.04
CA LYS A 46 -2.50 -4.65 -5.08
C LYS A 46 -2.70 -5.66 -3.95
N ILE A 47 -3.87 -5.68 -3.32
CA ILE A 47 -4.21 -6.63 -2.24
C ILE A 47 -4.06 -8.08 -2.71
N SER A 48 -4.55 -8.40 -3.92
CA SER A 48 -4.42 -9.75 -4.49
C SER A 48 -2.96 -10.15 -4.71
N LEU A 49 -2.10 -9.22 -5.12
CA LEU A 49 -0.68 -9.48 -5.30
C LEU A 49 0.04 -9.62 -3.95
N GLU A 50 -0.28 -8.79 -2.97
CA GLU A 50 0.22 -8.90 -1.60
C GLU A 50 -0.11 -10.28 -1.02
N GLY A 51 -1.38 -10.70 -1.08
CA GLY A 51 -1.80 -12.02 -0.60
C GLY A 51 -1.06 -13.17 -1.30
N PHE A 52 -0.87 -13.08 -2.62
CA PHE A 52 -0.08 -14.08 -3.35
C PHE A 52 1.37 -14.14 -2.89
N ILE A 53 2.02 -12.99 -2.66
CA ILE A 53 3.38 -12.94 -2.12
C ILE A 53 3.43 -13.63 -0.76
N PHE A 54 2.51 -13.31 0.16
CA PHE A 54 2.45 -13.96 1.47
C PHE A 54 2.31 -15.48 1.37
N GLU A 55 1.42 -15.98 0.51
CA GLU A 55 1.24 -17.42 0.31
C GLU A 55 2.49 -18.11 -0.24
N GLU A 56 3.19 -17.48 -1.18
CA GLU A 56 4.44 -18.01 -1.73
C GLU A 56 5.60 -17.93 -0.72
N LEU A 57 5.69 -16.85 0.07
CA LEU A 57 6.68 -16.74 1.14
C LEU A 57 6.50 -17.84 2.19
N ARG A 58 5.26 -18.19 2.54
CA ARG A 58 4.94 -19.34 3.40
C ARG A 58 5.53 -20.66 2.88
N LYS A 59 5.51 -20.85 1.56
CA LYS A 59 6.11 -22.03 0.90
C LYS A 59 7.63 -21.99 0.92
N ILE A 60 8.21 -20.82 0.65
CA ILE A 60 9.66 -20.61 0.61
C ILE A 60 10.29 -20.80 1.99
N TYR A 61 9.65 -20.27 3.04
CA TYR A 61 10.14 -20.38 4.42
C TYR A 61 9.67 -21.65 5.13
N GLN A 62 8.83 -22.48 4.49
CA GLN A 62 8.28 -23.71 5.04
C GLN A 62 7.68 -23.55 6.45
N THR A 63 7.17 -22.36 6.74
CA THR A 63 6.67 -21.97 8.05
C THR A 63 5.26 -21.48 7.92
N GLU A 64 4.43 -21.80 8.91
CA GLU A 64 3.07 -21.28 8.99
C GLU A 64 3.00 -19.88 9.62
N ASN A 65 4.12 -19.43 10.20
CA ASN A 65 4.23 -18.14 10.87
C ASN A 65 4.44 -17.02 9.84
N ASP A 66 3.81 -15.85 10.05
CA ASP A 66 3.97 -14.67 9.19
C ASP A 66 5.25 -13.86 9.50
N ASP A 67 6.19 -14.45 10.25
CA ASP A 67 7.48 -13.85 10.62
C ASP A 67 8.52 -14.19 9.54
N PHE A 68 8.33 -13.60 8.36
CA PHE A 68 9.28 -13.71 7.26
C PHE A 68 10.38 -12.66 7.45
N ASP A 69 11.66 -13.07 7.34
CA ASP A 69 12.82 -12.15 7.31
C ASP A 69 12.91 -11.38 5.97
N CYS A 70 11.76 -11.09 5.35
CA CYS A 70 11.69 -10.35 4.10
C CYS A 70 10.40 -9.52 4.03
N GLU A 71 10.57 -8.24 3.71
CA GLU A 71 9.49 -7.30 3.42
C GLU A 71 9.57 -6.91 1.95
N LEU A 72 8.47 -7.06 1.21
CA LEU A 72 8.38 -6.74 -0.22
C LEU A 72 7.31 -5.66 -0.46
N ASP A 73 7.76 -4.44 -0.76
CA ASP A 73 6.89 -3.32 -1.08
C ASP A 73 6.43 -3.34 -2.55
N ILE A 74 5.14 -3.56 -2.78
CA ILE A 74 4.57 -3.57 -4.14
C ILE A 74 4.73 -2.22 -4.86
N ASP A 75 4.57 -1.09 -4.15
CA ASP A 75 4.71 0.24 -4.78
C ASP A 75 6.16 0.49 -5.23
N ILE A 76 7.15 0.02 -4.47
CA ILE A 76 8.57 0.10 -4.82
C ILE A 76 8.83 -0.78 -6.04
N LEU A 77 8.38 -2.04 -6.00
CA LEU A 77 8.52 -2.99 -7.12
C LEU A 77 7.88 -2.47 -8.41
N LEU A 78 6.73 -1.79 -8.32
CA LEU A 78 6.05 -1.20 -9.47
C LEU A 78 6.80 0.01 -10.06
N SER A 79 7.67 0.66 -9.28
CA SER A 79 8.50 1.78 -9.75
C SER A 79 9.79 1.33 -10.45
N MET A 80 10.21 0.08 -10.20
CA MET A 80 11.44 -0.51 -10.72
C MET A 80 11.25 -1.20 -12.07
N ASN A 81 12.34 -1.36 -12.83
CA ASN A 81 12.38 -2.20 -14.03
C ASN A 81 12.47 -3.69 -13.68
N ASP A 82 12.26 -4.58 -14.64
CA ASP A 82 12.24 -6.03 -14.37
C ASP A 82 13.55 -6.57 -13.81
N ASP A 83 14.69 -6.07 -14.29
CA ASP A 83 16.01 -6.49 -13.80
C ASP A 83 16.25 -6.02 -12.36
N GLU A 84 15.88 -4.77 -12.06
CA GLU A 84 15.94 -4.20 -10.71
C GLU A 84 15.00 -4.92 -9.74
N ARG A 85 13.78 -5.26 -10.18
CA ARG A 85 12.82 -6.07 -9.40
C ARG A 85 13.43 -7.41 -9.02
N ARG A 86 14.09 -8.08 -9.97
CA ARG A 86 14.74 -9.38 -9.73
C ARG A 86 15.85 -9.26 -8.70
N SER A 87 16.72 -8.27 -8.83
CA SER A 87 17.80 -8.03 -7.86
C SER A 87 17.25 -7.72 -6.48
N TYR A 88 16.27 -6.81 -6.40
CA TYR A 88 15.64 -6.40 -5.14
C TYR A 88 15.01 -7.57 -4.40
N ILE A 89 14.23 -8.41 -5.10
CA ILE A 89 13.60 -9.58 -4.48
C ILE A 89 14.67 -10.62 -4.09
N LYS A 90 15.70 -10.82 -4.91
CA LYS A 90 16.79 -11.77 -4.60
C LYS A 90 17.55 -11.36 -3.35
N GLU A 91 17.86 -10.06 -3.17
CA GLU A 91 18.50 -9.55 -1.96
C GLU A 91 17.64 -9.75 -0.71
N ARG A 92 16.31 -9.62 -0.83
CA ARG A 92 15.39 -9.86 0.27
C ARG A 92 15.20 -11.34 0.61
N LEU A 93 15.47 -12.25 -0.32
CA LEU A 93 15.37 -13.69 -0.11
C LEU A 93 16.68 -14.36 0.28
N ILE A 94 17.75 -13.59 0.49
CA ILE A 94 19.10 -14.13 0.76
C ILE A 94 19.15 -15.01 2.03
N ASN A 95 18.32 -14.72 3.03
CA ASN A 95 18.20 -15.47 4.27
C ASN A 95 17.14 -16.58 4.21
N SER A 96 16.51 -16.79 3.05
CA SER A 96 15.48 -17.81 2.92
C SER A 96 16.08 -19.22 2.95
N PRO A 97 15.43 -20.19 3.61
CA PRO A 97 15.93 -21.57 3.72
C PRO A 97 15.74 -22.40 2.43
N SER A 98 15.11 -21.82 1.41
CA SER A 98 14.79 -22.50 0.14
C SER A 98 15.96 -22.55 -0.85
N SER A 99 15.94 -23.53 -1.73
CA SER A 99 16.87 -23.65 -2.86
C SER A 99 16.78 -22.47 -3.83
N GLU A 100 17.91 -22.14 -4.48
CA GLU A 100 17.98 -21.04 -5.48
C GLU A 100 16.96 -21.22 -6.62
N GLU A 101 16.65 -22.47 -7.00
CA GLU A 101 15.68 -22.78 -8.04
C GLU A 101 14.25 -22.33 -7.66
N VAL A 102 13.85 -22.57 -6.40
CA VAL A 102 12.54 -22.16 -5.86
C VAL A 102 12.47 -20.64 -5.74
N GLN A 103 13.54 -20.01 -5.24
CA GLN A 103 13.64 -18.55 -5.17
C GLN A 103 13.54 -17.92 -6.57
N THR A 104 14.21 -18.50 -7.57
CA THR A 104 14.19 -18.01 -8.95
C THR A 104 12.81 -18.18 -9.59
N ALA A 105 12.13 -19.30 -9.35
CA ALA A 105 10.76 -19.52 -9.82
C ALA A 105 9.78 -18.49 -9.21
N PHE A 106 9.91 -18.22 -7.90
CA PHE A 106 9.14 -17.19 -7.22
C PHE A 106 9.40 -15.80 -7.80
N ILE A 107 10.66 -15.40 -7.93
CA ILE A 107 11.06 -14.09 -8.48
C ILE A 107 10.45 -13.89 -9.87
N ASN A 108 10.57 -14.89 -10.76
CA ASN A 108 10.01 -14.80 -12.10
C ASN A 108 8.48 -14.67 -12.08
N THR A 109 7.81 -15.38 -11.18
CA THR A 109 6.35 -15.32 -11.04
C THR A 109 5.89 -13.94 -10.57
N ILE A 110 6.59 -13.33 -9.61
CA ILE A 110 6.28 -11.97 -9.14
C ILE A 110 6.51 -10.94 -10.24
N VAL A 111 7.63 -11.02 -10.95
CA VAL A 111 7.95 -10.11 -12.07
C VAL A 111 6.89 -10.22 -13.17
N ASP A 112 6.45 -11.42 -13.53
CA ASP A 112 5.39 -11.61 -14.52
C ASP A 112 4.06 -11.00 -14.08
N ARG A 113 3.66 -11.19 -12.82
CA ARG A 113 2.44 -10.57 -12.27
C ARG A 113 2.54 -9.04 -12.24
N LEU A 114 3.69 -8.49 -11.87
CA LEU A 114 3.93 -7.04 -11.87
C LEU A 114 3.88 -6.46 -13.28
N ARG A 115 4.42 -7.17 -14.29
CA ARG A 115 4.28 -6.80 -15.71
C ARG A 115 2.81 -6.77 -16.14
N ASN A 116 2.05 -7.81 -15.83
CA ASN A 116 0.63 -7.86 -16.15
C ASN A 116 -0.15 -6.72 -15.48
N LEU A 117 0.18 -6.39 -14.22
CA LEU A 117 -0.40 -5.26 -13.50
C LEU A 117 -0.03 -3.91 -14.14
N ALA A 118 1.20 -3.77 -14.65
CA ALA A 118 1.67 -2.57 -15.33
C ALA A 118 1.04 -2.40 -16.72
N LEU A 119 0.91 -3.46 -17.50
CA LEU A 119 0.29 -3.45 -18.83
C LEU A 119 -1.22 -3.19 -18.78
N ALA A 120 -1.90 -3.66 -17.72
CA ALA A 120 -3.30 -3.32 -17.47
C ALA A 120 -3.53 -1.80 -17.27
N LYS A 121 -2.47 -1.01 -17.02
CA LYS A 121 -2.52 0.45 -16.94
C LYS A 121 -2.63 1.11 -18.33
N GLU A 122 -2.11 0.48 -19.38
CA GLU A 122 -1.94 1.12 -20.71
C GLU A 122 -3.10 0.81 -21.67
N VAL A 123 -3.59 -0.43 -21.69
CA VAL A 123 -4.66 -0.88 -22.62
C VAL A 123 -6.00 -0.15 -22.40
N ARG A 124 -6.22 0.49 -21.25
CA ARG A 124 -7.49 1.16 -20.92
C ARG A 124 -7.46 2.69 -21.07
N SER A 125 -6.41 3.24 -21.66
CA SER A 125 -6.32 4.67 -21.99
C SER A 125 -6.77 5.01 -23.41
N GLN A 126 -7.24 4.04 -24.20
CA GLN A 126 -7.91 4.37 -25.46
C GLN A 126 -9.38 4.73 -25.20
N PRO A 127 -9.81 5.98 -25.51
CA PRO A 127 -11.24 6.28 -25.57
C PRO A 127 -11.88 5.52 -26.75
N PRO A 128 -13.20 5.26 -26.68
CA PRO A 128 -13.96 4.72 -27.82
C PRO A 128 -13.99 5.69 -29.01
#